data_AF-A0A7S4G5H0-F1
#
_entry.id   AF-A0A7S4G5H0-F1
#
_cell.length_a   1.000
_cell.length_b   1.000
_cell.length_c   1.000
_cell.angle_alpha   90.00
_cell.angle_beta   90.00
_cell.angle_gamma   90.00
#
_symmetry.space_group_name_H-M   'P 1'
#
loop_
_entity.id
_entity.type
_entity.pdbx_description
1 polymer ?
#
loop_
_entity_poly.entity_id
_entity_poly.type
_entity_poly.pdbx_seq_one_letter_code
_entity_poly.pdbx_strand_id
1 'polypeptide(L)'
;LQQFGVAMPAQDRQQGPCLLVPAFFPDYLPPRSWAPQCPKEHVEVQRLFAFSEMSPAGLMQRLQVDLQSQWAAEIGVTQVLAKEGAVLALCGCRVLFKLSEWAGGEGLLVVGRGKGGGDGDGVAKLWSVMRRAVAVVQALMAQWPGIAVTEYAQWVMPSGHVERWCVSELEELRQRGEASVPSM
;
A
#
# COMPACT_ATOMS: atom_id res chain seq x y z
N LEU A 1 -3.48 -23.17 9.79
CA LEU A 1 -2.72 -21.90 9.65
C LEU A 1 -3.21 -21.05 8.49
N GLN A 2 -3.24 -21.57 7.24
CA GLN A 2 -3.76 -20.82 6.09
C GLN A 2 -5.21 -20.35 6.26
N GLN A 3 -6.10 -21.21 6.76
CA GLN A 3 -7.51 -20.85 7.08
C GLN A 3 -7.65 -19.70 8.09
N PHE A 4 -6.62 -19.44 8.90
CA PHE A 4 -6.61 -18.34 9.88
C PHE A 4 -5.97 -17.06 9.34
N GLY A 5 -5.51 -17.05 8.08
CA GLY A 5 -4.87 -15.88 7.46
C GLY A 5 -3.49 -15.54 8.04
N VAL A 6 -2.78 -16.52 8.61
CA VAL A 6 -1.46 -16.32 9.26
C VAL A 6 -0.31 -17.04 8.56
N ALA A 7 -0.60 -17.75 7.47
CA ALA A 7 0.41 -18.43 6.66
C ALA A 7 -0.01 -18.47 5.19
N MET A 8 0.98 -18.44 4.29
CA MET A 8 0.79 -18.47 2.85
C MET A 8 1.71 -19.52 2.21
N PRO A 9 1.33 -20.13 1.07
CA PRO A 9 2.22 -21.10 0.41
C PRO A 9 3.47 -20.40 -0.14
N ALA A 10 4.63 -21.03 0.07
CA ALA A 10 5.86 -20.62 -0.59
C ALA A 10 5.76 -20.90 -2.10
N GLN A 11 6.27 -19.99 -2.92
CA GLN A 11 6.21 -20.16 -4.38
C GLN A 11 7.30 -21.09 -4.93
N ASP A 12 8.35 -21.33 -4.15
CA ASP A 12 9.48 -22.12 -4.60
C ASP A 12 9.16 -23.62 -4.54
N ARG A 13 8.95 -24.21 -5.72
CA ARG A 13 8.50 -25.60 -5.88
C ARG A 13 9.59 -26.63 -5.57
N GLN A 14 10.84 -26.21 -5.36
CA GLN A 14 11.96 -27.16 -5.24
C GLN A 14 12.08 -27.83 -3.87
N GLN A 15 11.44 -27.30 -2.81
CA GLN A 15 11.61 -27.81 -1.43
C GLN A 15 10.38 -28.53 -0.86
N GLY A 16 9.41 -28.91 -1.69
CA GLY A 16 8.13 -29.48 -1.24
C GLY A 16 7.16 -28.42 -0.71
N PRO A 17 6.02 -28.83 -0.12
CA PRO A 17 5.01 -27.89 0.36
C PRO A 17 5.54 -27.14 1.59
N CYS A 18 6.00 -25.91 1.38
CA CYS A 18 6.46 -25.00 2.43
C CYS A 18 5.43 -23.88 2.66
N LEU A 19 5.28 -23.48 3.93
CA LEU A 19 4.45 -22.34 4.33
C LEU A 19 5.36 -21.20 4.80
N LEU A 20 5.09 -20.01 4.27
CA LEU A 20 5.63 -18.76 4.77
C LEU A 20 4.72 -18.23 5.87
N VAL A 21 5.30 -17.87 7.01
CA VAL A 21 4.58 -17.34 8.18
C VAL A 21 5.09 -15.91 8.42
N PRO A 22 4.28 -14.86 8.13
CA PRO A 22 4.65 -13.46 8.34
C PRO A 22 5.26 -13.13 9.70
N ALA A 23 4.80 -13.80 10.76
CA ALA A 23 5.33 -13.63 12.12
C ALA A 23 6.81 -13.99 12.26
N PHE A 24 7.40 -14.72 11.32
CA PHE A 24 8.81 -15.14 11.32
C PHE A 24 9.66 -14.36 10.31
N PHE A 25 9.09 -13.39 9.60
CA PHE A 25 9.87 -12.55 8.70
C PHE A 25 10.81 -11.61 9.47
N PRO A 26 11.85 -11.05 8.80
CA PRO A 26 12.64 -9.97 9.38
C PRO A 26 11.75 -8.82 9.84
N ASP A 27 12.13 -8.12 10.91
CA ASP A 27 11.30 -7.04 11.45
C ASP A 27 11.13 -5.90 10.44
N TYR A 28 12.24 -5.51 9.79
CA TYR A 28 12.29 -4.39 8.86
C TYR A 28 12.57 -4.81 7.42
N LEU A 29 12.04 -4.02 6.48
CA LEU A 29 12.40 -4.14 5.07
C LEU A 29 13.91 -3.86 4.88
N PRO A 30 14.61 -4.62 4.02
CA PRO A 30 16.00 -4.31 3.68
C PRO A 30 16.14 -2.87 3.16
N PRO A 31 17.22 -2.14 3.48
CA PRO A 31 17.38 -0.72 3.12
C PRO A 31 17.26 -0.41 1.61
N ARG A 32 17.53 -1.40 0.75
CA ARG A 32 17.46 -1.26 -0.72
C ARG A 32 16.08 -1.61 -1.30
N SER A 33 15.17 -2.12 -0.47
CA SER A 33 13.83 -2.52 -0.89
C SER A 33 12.92 -1.35 -1.22
N TRP A 34 13.24 -0.14 -0.74
CA TRP A 34 12.57 1.09 -1.12
C TRP A 34 13.53 2.28 -0.99
N ALA A 35 13.79 3.00 -2.08
CA ALA A 35 14.67 4.18 -2.02
C ALA A 35 13.97 5.32 -1.25
N PRO A 36 14.65 6.07 -0.37
CA PRO A 36 14.01 7.18 0.36
C PRO A 36 13.45 8.25 -0.58
N GLN A 37 14.21 8.61 -1.60
CA GLN A 37 13.81 9.62 -2.59
C GLN A 37 13.15 8.97 -3.81
N CYS A 38 12.09 9.60 -4.31
CA CYS A 38 11.50 9.24 -5.60
C CYS A 38 12.40 9.78 -6.73
N PRO A 39 12.87 8.93 -7.65
CA PRO A 39 13.63 9.42 -8.81
C PRO A 39 12.82 10.40 -9.65
N LYS A 40 13.50 11.37 -10.29
CA LYS A 40 12.84 12.48 -11.03
C LYS A 40 11.95 12.01 -12.17
N GLU A 41 12.25 10.86 -12.76
CA GLU A 41 11.50 10.25 -13.85
C GLU A 41 10.29 9.42 -13.38
N HIS A 42 10.02 9.38 -12.07
CA HIS A 42 8.91 8.66 -11.48
C HIS A 42 7.89 9.61 -10.84
N VAL A 43 6.64 9.17 -10.83
CA VAL A 43 5.56 9.76 -10.03
C VAL A 43 5.38 8.90 -8.78
N GLU A 44 5.15 9.57 -7.65
CA GLU A 44 4.82 8.93 -6.38
C GLU A 44 3.38 9.30 -5.99
N VAL A 45 2.61 8.31 -5.57
CA VAL A 45 1.26 8.48 -5.03
C VAL A 45 1.21 7.85 -3.65
N GLN A 46 0.67 8.57 -2.68
CA GLN A 46 0.55 8.08 -1.31
C GLN A 46 -0.92 7.99 -0.88
N ARG A 47 -1.22 6.95 -0.11
CA ARG A 47 -2.48 6.74 0.60
C ARG A 47 -2.15 6.37 2.04
N LEU A 48 -2.75 7.09 2.98
CA LEU A 48 -2.62 6.79 4.41
C LEU A 48 -3.97 6.35 4.94
N PHE A 49 -4.02 5.14 5.50
CA PHE A 49 -5.15 4.64 6.26
C PHE A 49 -4.85 4.92 7.73
N ALA A 50 -5.35 6.04 8.23
CA ALA A 50 -5.16 6.47 9.60
C ALA A 50 -6.13 5.74 10.53
N PHE A 51 -5.60 5.11 11.57
CA PHE A 51 -6.40 4.43 12.58
C PHE A 51 -6.82 5.43 13.66
N SER A 52 -8.05 5.33 14.15
CA SER A 52 -8.52 6.12 15.29
C SER A 52 -7.84 5.71 16.61
N GLU A 53 -7.28 4.50 16.64
CA GLU A 53 -6.58 3.91 17.79
C GLU A 53 -5.27 3.22 17.30
N MET A 54 -4.81 2.18 18.00
CA MET A 54 -3.69 1.35 17.56
C MET A 54 -4.07 0.47 16.37
N SER A 55 -3.07 0.07 15.58
CA SER A 55 -3.31 -0.87 14.48
C SER A 55 -3.86 -2.22 14.98
N PRO A 56 -4.77 -2.85 14.22
CA PRO A 56 -5.26 -4.17 14.57
C PRO A 56 -4.11 -5.17 14.66
N ALA A 57 -4.07 -5.96 15.74
CA ALA A 57 -3.08 -7.00 15.91
C ALA A 57 -3.10 -7.99 14.73
N GLY A 58 -1.93 -8.23 14.13
CA GLY A 58 -1.80 -9.11 12.97
C GLY A 58 -2.26 -8.50 11.64
N LEU A 59 -2.58 -7.20 11.58
CA LEU A 59 -2.93 -6.49 10.35
C LEU A 59 -1.93 -6.77 9.23
N MET A 60 -0.65 -6.47 9.44
CA MET A 60 0.37 -6.62 8.41
C MET A 60 0.52 -8.09 7.96
N GLN A 61 0.32 -9.04 8.88
CA GLN A 61 0.38 -10.47 8.56
C GLN A 61 -0.75 -10.88 7.60
N ARG A 62 -1.99 -10.48 7.91
CA ARG A 62 -3.15 -10.76 7.05
C ARG A 62 -3.04 -10.03 5.72
N LEU A 63 -2.57 -8.78 5.74
CA LEU A 63 -2.30 -8.03 4.52
C LEU A 63 -1.32 -8.77 3.60
N GLN A 64 -0.23 -9.30 4.14
CA GLN A 64 0.75 -10.04 3.34
C GLN A 64 0.19 -11.34 2.78
N VAL A 65 -0.69 -12.04 3.51
CA VAL A 65 -1.39 -13.22 3.00
C VAL A 65 -2.33 -12.84 1.85
N ASP A 66 -3.08 -11.75 2.00
CA ASP A 66 -3.99 -11.26 0.96
C ASP A 66 -3.20 -10.81 -0.28
N LEU A 67 -2.13 -10.03 -0.11
CA LEU A 67 -1.24 -9.60 -1.20
C LEU A 67 -0.63 -10.80 -1.93
N GLN A 68 -0.18 -11.82 -1.20
CA GLN A 68 0.35 -13.05 -1.79
C GLN A 68 -0.72 -13.78 -2.59
N SER A 69 -1.91 -13.99 -2.01
CA SER A 69 -2.98 -14.74 -2.67
C SER A 69 -3.46 -14.06 -3.96
N GLN A 70 -3.47 -12.72 -3.98
CA GLN A 70 -4.00 -11.96 -5.09
C GLN A 70 -2.96 -11.71 -6.18
N TRP A 71 -1.70 -11.41 -5.82
CA TRP A 71 -0.72 -10.89 -6.78
C TRP A 71 0.43 -11.85 -7.06
N ALA A 72 0.70 -12.82 -6.18
CA ALA A 72 1.88 -13.65 -6.37
C ALA A 72 1.77 -14.59 -7.58
N ALA A 73 0.55 -14.90 -8.04
CA ALA A 73 0.33 -15.67 -9.26
C ALA A 73 0.54 -14.86 -10.55
N GLU A 74 0.68 -13.53 -10.47
CA GLU A 74 0.89 -12.68 -11.65
C GLU A 74 2.34 -12.79 -12.14
N ILE A 75 2.49 -12.97 -13.45
CA ILE A 75 3.79 -13.08 -14.10
C ILE A 75 4.57 -11.78 -13.89
N GLY A 76 5.82 -11.91 -13.43
CA GLY A 76 6.74 -10.80 -13.27
C GLY A 76 6.53 -9.97 -11.99
N VAL A 77 5.66 -10.42 -11.08
CA VAL A 77 5.57 -9.84 -9.75
C VAL A 77 6.74 -10.30 -8.91
N THR A 78 7.44 -9.34 -8.30
CA THR A 78 8.45 -9.64 -7.27
C THR A 78 8.06 -8.98 -5.96
N GLN A 79 8.40 -9.62 -4.85
CA GLN A 79 8.00 -9.16 -3.52
C GLN A 79 9.14 -9.23 -2.51
N VAL A 80 9.13 -8.28 -1.59
CA VAL A 80 9.97 -8.30 -0.39
C VAL A 80 9.08 -8.07 0.82
N LEU A 81 9.08 -9.02 1.75
CA LEU A 81 8.19 -9.02 2.91
C LEU A 81 9.01 -8.91 4.20
N ALA A 82 8.49 -8.14 5.17
CA ALA A 82 9.03 -7.95 6.51
C ALA A 82 7.84 -7.77 7.49
N LYS A 83 8.02 -7.93 8.80
CA LYS A 83 6.89 -7.84 9.74
C LYS A 83 6.15 -6.50 9.69
N GLU A 84 6.87 -5.41 9.46
CA GLU A 84 6.31 -4.05 9.46
C GLU A 84 5.96 -3.52 8.06
N GLY A 85 6.20 -4.30 7.01
CA GLY A 85 5.92 -3.84 5.66
C GLY A 85 6.12 -4.85 4.54
N ALA A 86 5.65 -4.49 3.36
CA ALA A 86 5.77 -5.27 2.15
C ALA A 86 6.07 -4.35 0.98
N VAL A 87 6.93 -4.79 0.06
CA VAL A 87 7.17 -4.14 -1.23
C VAL A 87 6.79 -5.10 -2.32
N LEU A 88 5.97 -4.64 -3.27
CA LEU A 88 5.56 -5.38 -4.45
C LEU A 88 6.02 -4.61 -5.69
N ALA A 89 6.66 -5.28 -6.64
CA ALA A 89 7.01 -4.71 -7.93
C ALA A 89 6.25 -5.45 -9.04
N LEU A 90 5.47 -4.71 -9.82
CA LEU A 90 4.59 -5.25 -10.86
C LEU A 90 4.37 -4.22 -11.97
N CYS A 91 4.32 -4.67 -13.23
CA CYS A 91 3.99 -3.84 -14.39
C CYS A 91 4.82 -2.53 -14.51
N GLY A 92 6.09 -2.55 -14.11
CA GLY A 92 6.95 -1.36 -14.11
C GLY A 92 6.64 -0.34 -13.00
N CYS A 93 5.77 -0.72 -12.06
CA CYS A 93 5.45 0.03 -10.85
C CYS A 93 5.98 -0.70 -9.62
N ARG A 94 6.11 0.02 -8.51
CA ARG A 94 6.41 -0.53 -7.18
C ARG A 94 5.42 0.02 -6.17
N VAL A 95 4.96 -0.82 -5.26
CA VAL A 95 4.07 -0.44 -4.17
C VAL A 95 4.72 -0.86 -2.86
N LEU A 96 4.78 0.07 -1.92
CA LEU A 96 5.18 -0.14 -0.53
C LEU A 96 3.93 -0.11 0.35
N PHE A 97 3.80 -1.09 1.22
CA PHE A 97 2.88 -1.12 2.35
C PHE A 97 3.72 -1.06 3.61
N LYS A 98 3.44 -0.12 4.52
CA LYS A 98 4.23 0.04 5.74
C LYS A 98 3.36 0.58 6.87
N LEU A 99 3.48 -0.03 8.06
CA LEU A 99 2.95 0.60 9.27
C LEU A 99 3.80 1.83 9.61
N SER A 100 3.13 2.96 9.80
CA SER A 100 3.79 4.24 10.05
C SER A 100 3.09 4.97 11.19
N GLU A 101 3.91 5.56 12.06
CA GLU A 101 3.45 6.63 12.93
C GLU A 101 3.28 7.92 12.10
N TRP A 102 2.31 8.74 12.49
CA TRP A 102 2.06 10.06 11.94
C TRP A 102 1.59 10.99 13.07
N ALA A 103 1.51 12.30 12.79
CA ALA A 103 1.22 13.31 13.83
C ALA A 103 -0.09 13.08 14.61
N GLY A 104 -1.04 12.32 14.05
CA GLY A 104 -2.31 11.97 14.68
C GLY A 104 -2.43 10.51 15.15
N GLY A 105 -1.36 9.71 15.11
CA GLY A 105 -1.38 8.32 15.62
C GLY A 105 -0.66 7.32 14.73
N GLU A 106 -1.19 6.09 14.68
CA GLU A 106 -0.69 5.02 13.81
C GLU A 106 -1.52 4.96 12.52
N GLY A 107 -0.92 4.46 11.45
CA GLY A 107 -1.64 4.20 10.21
C GLY A 107 -0.89 3.22 9.30
N LEU A 108 -1.61 2.72 8.30
CA LEU A 108 -1.01 1.98 7.20
C LEU A 108 -0.76 2.93 6.03
N LEU A 109 0.50 3.13 5.69
CA LEU A 109 0.92 3.88 4.52
C LEU A 109 1.05 2.94 3.32
N VAL A 110 0.39 3.31 2.21
CA VAL A 110 0.52 2.68 0.90
C VAL A 110 1.12 3.70 -0.07
N VAL A 111 2.31 3.40 -0.58
CA VAL A 111 3.04 4.28 -1.49
C VAL A 111 3.26 3.57 -2.82
N GLY A 112 2.76 4.15 -3.90
CA GLY A 112 3.03 3.68 -5.25
C GLY A 112 4.06 4.56 -5.96
N ARG A 113 4.97 3.94 -6.71
CA ARG A 113 5.87 4.60 -7.65
C ARG A 113 5.77 3.97 -9.04
N GLY A 114 5.74 4.80 -10.08
CA GLY A 114 5.71 4.38 -11.48
C GLY A 114 6.35 5.43 -12.37
N LYS A 115 6.69 5.08 -13.62
CA LYS A 115 7.29 6.02 -14.57
C LYS A 115 6.33 7.18 -14.88
N GLY A 116 6.81 8.42 -14.78
CA GLY A 116 6.07 9.64 -15.10
C GLY A 116 6.14 10.07 -16.57
N GLY A 117 6.30 9.13 -17.51
CA GLY A 117 6.58 9.41 -18.92
C GLY A 117 5.54 10.32 -19.61
N GLY A 118 5.98 11.06 -20.64
CA GLY A 118 5.18 12.06 -21.36
C GLY A 118 4.01 11.51 -22.18
N ASP A 119 3.88 10.20 -22.32
CA ASP A 119 2.75 9.52 -22.98
C ASP A 119 1.61 9.14 -22.02
N GLY A 120 1.80 9.34 -20.70
CA GLY A 120 0.77 9.10 -19.68
C GLY A 120 0.50 7.64 -19.31
N ASP A 121 1.05 6.67 -20.05
CA ASP A 121 0.83 5.23 -19.84
C ASP A 121 1.37 4.76 -18.48
N GLY A 122 2.57 5.21 -18.11
CA GLY A 122 3.18 4.88 -16.81
C GLY A 122 2.37 5.38 -15.61
N VAL A 123 1.76 6.56 -15.74
CA VAL A 123 0.88 7.14 -14.71
C VAL A 123 -0.44 6.38 -14.64
N ALA A 124 -1.03 6.02 -15.77
CA ALA A 124 -2.24 5.21 -15.81
C ALA A 124 -2.03 3.82 -15.17
N LYS A 125 -0.90 3.17 -15.45
CA LYS A 125 -0.50 1.91 -14.81
C LYS A 125 -0.35 2.06 -13.29
N LEU A 126 0.31 3.12 -12.85
CA LEU A 126 0.46 3.43 -11.42
C LEU A 126 -0.90 3.58 -10.74
N TRP A 127 -1.83 4.34 -11.33
CA TRP A 127 -3.17 4.50 -10.79
C TRP A 127 -3.96 3.19 -10.73
N SER A 128 -3.84 2.35 -11.76
CA SER A 128 -4.47 1.02 -11.77
C SER A 128 -3.95 0.15 -10.63
N VAL A 129 -2.62 0.09 -10.47
CA VAL A 129 -1.97 -0.65 -9.37
C VAL A 129 -2.36 -0.10 -8.01
N MET A 130 -2.37 1.23 -7.84
CA MET A 130 -2.76 1.87 -6.58
C MET A 130 -4.23 1.62 -6.23
N ARG A 131 -5.14 1.67 -7.20
CA ARG A 131 -6.56 1.34 -6.97
C ARG A 131 -6.71 -0.09 -6.45
N ARG A 132 -5.98 -1.03 -7.04
CA ARG A 132 -5.96 -2.43 -6.58
C ARG A 132 -5.41 -2.53 -5.15
N ALA A 133 -4.26 -1.89 -4.88
CA ALA A 133 -3.65 -1.88 -3.54
C ALA A 133 -4.62 -1.34 -2.47
N VAL A 134 -5.28 -0.21 -2.76
CA VAL A 134 -6.28 0.40 -1.88
C VAL A 134 -7.46 -0.54 -1.66
N ALA A 135 -7.98 -1.18 -2.71
CA ALA A 135 -9.08 -2.12 -2.58
C ALA A 135 -8.74 -3.32 -1.69
N VAL A 136 -7.50 -3.84 -1.74
CA VAL A 136 -7.05 -4.90 -0.82
C VAL A 136 -7.08 -4.42 0.63
N VAL A 137 -6.53 -3.22 0.90
CA VAL A 137 -6.53 -2.67 2.25
C VAL A 137 -7.95 -2.41 2.75
N GLN A 138 -8.82 -1.81 1.93
CA GLN A 138 -10.21 -1.54 2.30
C GLN A 138 -10.99 -2.83 2.60
N ALA A 139 -10.85 -3.85 1.76
CA ALA A 139 -11.49 -5.16 1.99
C ALA A 139 -10.96 -5.85 3.25
N LEU A 140 -9.67 -5.68 3.54
CA LEU A 140 -9.06 -6.16 4.77
C LEU A 140 -9.60 -5.40 6.00
N MET A 141 -9.66 -4.07 5.95
CA MET A 141 -10.19 -3.22 7.03
C MET A 141 -11.66 -3.50 7.35
N ALA A 142 -12.46 -3.86 6.35
CA ALA A 142 -13.85 -4.27 6.58
C ALA A 142 -14.00 -5.50 7.51
N GLN A 143 -12.93 -6.27 7.73
CA GLN A 143 -12.91 -7.40 8.67
C GLN A 143 -12.78 -6.96 10.15
N TRP A 144 -12.48 -5.68 10.42
CA TRP A 144 -12.42 -5.10 11.76
C TRP A 144 -13.40 -3.92 11.90
N PRO A 145 -14.71 -4.19 12.02
CA PRO A 145 -15.73 -3.14 12.09
C PRO A 145 -15.60 -2.24 13.34
N GLY A 146 -14.85 -2.68 14.35
CA GLY A 146 -14.61 -1.89 15.58
C GLY A 146 -13.48 -0.86 15.46
N ILE A 147 -12.73 -0.82 14.35
CA ILE A 147 -11.62 0.11 14.16
C ILE A 147 -12.03 1.14 13.13
N ALA A 148 -12.16 2.39 13.56
CA ALA A 148 -12.43 3.48 12.64
C ALA A 148 -11.16 3.82 11.85
N VAL A 149 -11.29 3.89 10.54
CA VAL A 149 -10.19 4.17 9.61
C VAL A 149 -10.57 5.36 8.74
N THR A 150 -9.70 6.36 8.71
CA THR A 150 -9.83 7.50 7.79
C THR A 150 -8.78 7.38 6.69
N GLU A 151 -9.21 7.40 5.43
CA GLU A 151 -8.30 7.38 4.28
C GLU A 151 -7.91 8.80 3.88
N TYR A 152 -6.61 9.06 3.80
CA TYR A 152 -6.04 10.30 3.28
C TYR A 152 -5.28 10.06 1.99
N ALA A 153 -5.57 10.86 0.97
CA ALA A 153 -4.71 11.01 -0.19
C ALA A 153 -3.64 12.07 0.10
N GLN A 154 -2.36 11.77 -0.16
CA GLN A 154 -1.30 12.75 -0.01
C GLN A 154 -0.70 13.13 -1.37
N TRP A 155 -0.47 14.42 -1.54
CA TRP A 155 0.19 14.98 -2.72
C TRP A 155 1.46 15.69 -2.28
N VAL A 156 2.59 15.33 -2.90
CA VAL A 156 3.84 16.06 -2.71
C VAL A 156 3.89 17.16 -3.75
N MET A 157 3.76 18.41 -3.31
CA MET A 157 3.78 19.59 -4.15
C MET A 157 5.19 19.84 -4.72
N PRO A 158 5.36 20.60 -5.82
CA PRO A 158 6.67 20.94 -6.36
C PRO A 158 7.59 21.67 -5.37
N SER A 159 7.01 22.36 -4.37
CA SER A 159 7.72 23.01 -3.27
C SER A 159 8.29 22.03 -2.23
N GLY A 160 7.93 20.75 -2.30
CA GLY A 160 8.22 19.73 -1.29
C GLY A 160 7.23 19.72 -0.13
N HIS A 161 6.24 20.63 -0.10
CA HIS A 161 5.14 20.58 0.85
C HIS A 161 4.25 19.36 0.57
N VAL A 162 3.76 18.70 1.63
CA VAL A 162 2.87 17.55 1.51
C VAL A 162 1.48 17.97 1.95
N GLU A 163 0.56 18.03 1.00
CA GLU A 163 -0.85 18.24 1.29
C GLU A 163 -1.55 16.91 1.51
N ARG A 164 -2.49 16.88 2.44
CA ARG A 164 -3.30 15.69 2.74
C ARG A 164 -4.76 16.04 2.69
N TRP A 165 -5.50 15.19 2.02
CA TRP A 165 -6.92 15.37 1.77
C TRP A 165 -7.65 14.10 2.19
N CYS A 166 -8.68 14.24 3.01
CA CYS A 166 -9.54 13.11 3.34
C CYS A 166 -10.24 12.63 2.06
N VAL A 167 -10.18 11.33 1.77
CA VAL A 167 -10.73 10.81 0.52
C VAL A 167 -12.25 10.97 0.47
N SER A 168 -12.95 10.84 1.59
CA SER A 168 -14.40 11.07 1.62
C SER A 168 -14.75 12.52 1.31
N GLU A 169 -13.96 13.50 1.78
CA GLU A 169 -14.16 14.91 1.46
C GLU A 169 -13.93 15.16 -0.04
N LEU A 170 -12.90 14.55 -0.64
CA LEU A 170 -12.67 14.64 -2.09
C LEU A 170 -13.81 14.03 -2.91
N GLU A 171 -14.39 12.92 -2.44
CA GLU A 171 -15.53 12.30 -3.08
C GLU A 171 -16.79 13.17 -3.00
N GLU A 172 -17.03 13.83 -1.86
CA GLU A 172 -18.12 14.80 -1.71
C GLU A 172 -17.98 15.98 -2.66
N LEU A 173 -16.77 16.56 -2.78
CA LEU A 173 -16.49 17.65 -3.72
C LEU A 173 -16.77 17.21 -5.17
N ARG A 174 -16.31 16.01 -5.54
CA ARG A 174 -16.59 15.43 -6.86
C ARG A 174 -18.08 15.24 -7.11
N GLN A 175 -18.85 14.76 -6.13
CA GLN A 175 -20.29 14.57 -6.25
C GLN A 175 -21.04 15.90 -6.44
N ARG A 176 -20.49 17.00 -5.91
CA ARG A 176 -21.00 18.36 -6.12
C ARG A 176 -20.60 18.95 -7.48
N GLY A 177 -19.82 18.22 -8.29
CA GLY A 177 -19.35 18.66 -9.60
C GLY A 177 -18.11 19.55 -9.53
N GLU A 178 -17.44 19.63 -8.36
CA GLU A 178 -16.20 20.38 -8.23
C GLU A 178 -15.04 19.58 -8.83
N ALA A 179 -14.32 20.21 -9.76
CA ALA A 179 -13.16 19.61 -10.44
C ALA A 179 -11.83 19.97 -9.79
N SER A 180 -11.84 20.85 -8.78
CA SER A 180 -10.67 21.38 -8.10
C SER A 180 -10.85 21.29 -6.60
N VAL A 181 -9.74 21.13 -5.90
CA VAL A 181 -9.72 21.14 -4.45
C VAL A 181 -9.36 22.55 -3.96
N PRO A 182 -10.04 23.14 -2.96
CA PRO A 182 -9.74 24.49 -2.48
C PRO A 182 -8.30 24.56 -1.96
N SER A 183 -7.50 25.55 -2.36
CA SER A 183 -6.18 25.76 -1.76
C SER A 183 -6.35 26.27 -0.32
N MET A 184 -5.68 25.62 0.66
CA MET A 184 -5.59 26.09 2.05
C MET A 184 -4.50 27.15 2.21
#